data_AF-A0A8S2A8W8-F1
#
_entry.id   AF-A0A8S2A8W8-F1
#
_cell.length_a   1.000
_cell.length_b   1.000
_cell.length_c   1.000
_cell.angle_alpha   90.00
_cell.angle_beta   90.00
_cell.angle_gamma   90.00
#
_symmetry.space_group_name_H-M   'P 1'
#
loop_
_entity.id
_entity.type
_entity.pdbx_description
1 polymer ?
#
loop_
_entity_poly.entity_id
_entity_poly.type
_entity_poly.pdbx_seq_one_letter_code
_entity_poly.pdbx_strand_id
1 'polypeptide(L)'
;MISSPHLSLQVLPEGMGFFHKQDSSWPINISMAHTEPYHVIRSHNQSTRTLIMTLGSGGSSVVVPRNFRLLEELERGEKGIGDGTVSYGMDDGDDIYMRSWTGTIIGPHNTVHEGRIYQLKLFCDKDYPEKPPTVRFHSRINMTCVNHETGVVDSKKFGVLANWQRQYTMEDILTQLKKEMTASHNRKLVQPPEGTFF
;
A
#
# COMPACT_ATOMS: atom_id res chain seq x y z
N MET A 1 14.69 -1.28 -45.02
CA MET A 1 15.80 -1.80 -44.18
C MET A 1 15.75 -1.13 -42.82
N ILE A 2 15.18 -1.81 -41.81
CA ILE A 2 15.72 -1.86 -40.45
C ILE A 2 15.51 -3.31 -40.02
N SER A 3 16.62 -3.99 -39.74
CA SER A 3 16.68 -5.39 -39.34
C SER A 3 16.68 -5.45 -37.81
N SER A 4 15.89 -6.35 -37.24
CA SER A 4 16.22 -7.01 -35.98
C SER A 4 15.74 -8.45 -36.08
N PRO A 5 16.63 -9.46 -36.02
CA PRO A 5 16.34 -10.77 -36.59
C PRO A 5 16.03 -11.79 -35.51
N HIS A 6 14.93 -11.74 -34.75
CA HIS A 6 14.55 -12.91 -33.92
C HIS A 6 13.15 -12.90 -33.28
N LEU A 7 12.09 -12.55 -34.01
CA LEU A 7 10.71 -12.84 -33.55
C LEU A 7 9.84 -13.19 -34.74
N SER A 8 9.34 -14.43 -34.81
CA SER A 8 8.31 -14.87 -35.74
C SER A 8 6.98 -15.03 -34.99
N LEU A 9 5.94 -14.38 -35.51
CA LEU A 9 4.57 -14.45 -34.98
C LEU A 9 3.79 -15.49 -35.78
N GLN A 10 3.14 -16.44 -35.11
CA GLN A 10 2.27 -17.42 -35.76
C GLN A 10 0.91 -17.45 -35.04
N VAL A 11 -0.16 -17.26 -35.82
CA VAL A 11 -1.53 -17.08 -35.33
C VAL A 11 -2.33 -18.36 -35.56
N LEU A 12 -3.00 -18.86 -34.53
CA LEU A 12 -3.90 -20.02 -34.60
C LEU A 12 -5.39 -19.58 -34.65
N PRO A 13 -6.31 -20.47 -35.07
CA PRO A 13 -7.67 -20.09 -35.51
C PRO A 13 -8.58 -19.49 -34.43
N GLU A 14 -8.22 -19.54 -33.16
CA GLU A 14 -9.02 -19.00 -32.04
C GLU A 14 -8.47 -17.68 -31.45
N GLY A 15 -7.60 -16.98 -32.17
CA GLY A 15 -7.31 -15.56 -31.89
C GLY A 15 -6.34 -15.26 -30.76
N MET A 16 -5.60 -16.24 -30.22
CA MET A 16 -4.45 -15.99 -29.34
C MET A 16 -3.12 -16.10 -30.09
N GLY A 17 -2.22 -15.15 -29.86
CA GLY A 17 -0.86 -15.12 -30.42
C GLY A 17 0.20 -15.04 -29.32
N PHE A 18 1.34 -15.70 -29.52
CA PHE A 18 2.49 -15.67 -28.60
C PHE A 18 3.78 -15.34 -29.34
N PHE A 19 4.73 -14.71 -28.65
CA PHE A 19 6.08 -14.41 -29.12
C PHE A 19 7.10 -15.33 -28.45
N HIS A 20 8.01 -15.92 -29.23
CA HIS A 20 9.06 -16.81 -28.72
C HIS A 20 10.45 -16.17 -28.92
N LYS A 21 11.23 -16.03 -27.84
CA LYS A 21 12.61 -15.56 -27.87
C LYS A 21 13.56 -16.76 -27.77
N GLN A 22 14.50 -16.85 -28.70
CA GLN A 22 15.49 -17.93 -28.74
C GLN A 22 16.73 -17.55 -27.90
N ASP A 23 17.13 -18.51 -27.07
CA ASP A 23 18.39 -18.67 -26.33
C ASP A 23 18.51 -18.21 -24.86
N SER A 24 19.44 -18.85 -24.17
CA SER A 24 19.31 -19.59 -22.92
C SER A 24 19.90 -18.93 -21.67
N SER A 25 19.27 -19.15 -20.50
CA SER A 25 19.91 -19.68 -19.28
C SER A 25 18.95 -19.62 -18.07
N TRP A 26 18.80 -20.79 -17.43
CA TRP A 26 18.02 -21.12 -16.22
C TRP A 26 16.52 -21.44 -16.42
N PRO A 27 16.01 -22.55 -15.87
CA PRO A 27 14.67 -23.05 -16.19
C PRO A 27 13.62 -22.38 -15.30
N ILE A 28 12.71 -21.61 -15.89
CA ILE A 28 11.45 -21.24 -15.24
C ILE A 28 10.36 -22.12 -15.87
N ASN A 29 9.96 -23.20 -15.19
CA ASN A 29 8.74 -23.90 -15.52
C ASN A 29 7.56 -23.06 -15.03
N ILE A 30 6.93 -22.31 -15.93
CA ILE A 30 5.57 -21.78 -15.74
C ILE A 30 4.61 -22.85 -16.25
N SER A 31 3.96 -23.56 -15.34
CA SER A 31 2.77 -24.36 -15.66
C SER A 31 1.54 -23.46 -15.54
N MET A 32 0.87 -23.20 -16.67
CA MET A 32 -0.52 -22.77 -16.68
C MET A 32 -1.39 -24.00 -16.37
N ALA A 33 -1.99 -24.04 -15.19
CA ALA A 33 -2.99 -25.04 -14.85
C ALA A 33 -4.36 -24.60 -15.39
N HIS A 34 -4.83 -25.31 -16.41
CA HIS A 34 -6.26 -25.43 -16.74
C HIS A 34 -6.95 -26.33 -15.69
N THR A 35 -8.08 -25.83 -15.20
CA THR A 35 -9.28 -26.52 -14.67
C THR A 35 -9.26 -28.05 -14.49
N GLU A 36 -9.30 -28.49 -13.20
CA GLU A 36 -10.00 -29.64 -12.53
C GLU A 36 -9.94 -31.07 -13.15
N PRO A 37 -10.04 -32.20 -12.39
CA PRO A 37 -10.47 -32.35 -11.00
C PRO A 37 -9.53 -33.20 -10.10
N TYR A 38 -9.71 -33.00 -8.79
CA TYR A 38 -9.17 -33.74 -7.64
C TYR A 38 -8.76 -35.21 -7.86
N HIS A 39 -7.46 -35.46 -7.81
CA HIS A 39 -6.89 -36.66 -7.18
C HIS A 39 -5.59 -36.29 -6.46
N VAL A 40 -5.70 -36.05 -5.15
CA VAL A 40 -4.54 -35.81 -4.29
C VAL A 40 -3.93 -37.15 -3.89
N ILE A 41 -2.70 -37.38 -4.34
CA ILE A 41 -1.79 -38.41 -3.81
C ILE A 41 -1.44 -38.03 -2.37
N ARG A 42 -1.63 -38.98 -1.45
CA ARG A 42 -1.22 -38.84 -0.04
C ARG A 42 0.30 -38.69 0.04
N SER A 43 0.75 -37.52 0.49
CA SER A 43 2.08 -37.33 1.07
C SER A 43 1.92 -36.71 2.45
N HIS A 44 2.50 -37.38 3.44
CA HIS A 44 2.47 -37.02 4.85
C HIS A 44 3.52 -35.93 5.07
N ASN A 45 3.10 -34.68 5.21
CA ASN A 45 3.90 -33.66 5.88
C ASN A 45 2.98 -32.66 6.57
N GLN A 46 3.13 -32.54 7.89
CA GLN A 46 2.39 -31.60 8.72
C GLN A 46 2.96 -30.20 8.48
N SER A 47 2.14 -29.30 7.93
CA SER A 47 2.24 -27.83 8.00
C SER A 47 1.91 -27.23 6.64
N THR A 48 0.63 -26.90 6.46
CA THR A 48 0.01 -25.98 5.49
C THR A 48 -1.40 -26.50 5.21
N ARG A 49 -2.36 -26.08 6.04
CA ARG A 49 -3.77 -26.16 5.70
C ARG A 49 -4.41 -24.83 6.02
N THR A 50 -4.80 -24.14 4.95
CA THR A 50 -6.00 -23.33 4.82
C THR A 50 -6.73 -23.10 6.14
N LEU A 51 -6.61 -21.89 6.70
CA LEU A 51 -7.51 -21.45 7.75
C LEU A 51 -8.90 -21.26 7.14
N ILE A 52 -9.64 -22.35 7.05
CA ILE A 52 -11.09 -22.29 7.03
C ILE A 52 -11.46 -21.67 8.38
N MET A 53 -11.84 -20.39 8.38
CA MET A 53 -12.49 -19.79 9.55
C MET A 53 -13.87 -20.41 9.68
N THR A 54 -13.95 -21.58 10.28
CA THR A 54 -15.22 -22.15 10.72
C THR A 54 -15.77 -21.24 11.81
N LEU A 55 -16.87 -20.54 11.52
CA LEU A 55 -17.66 -19.79 12.48
C LEU A 55 -18.23 -20.76 13.52
N GLY A 56 -17.44 -21.02 14.56
CA GLY A 56 -17.91 -21.59 15.81
C GLY A 56 -18.68 -20.52 16.57
N SER A 57 -19.92 -20.82 16.93
CA SER A 57 -20.74 -20.01 17.83
C SER A 57 -20.04 -19.92 19.20
N GLY A 58 -19.34 -18.81 19.43
CA GLY A 58 -18.60 -18.51 20.66
C GLY A 58 -17.68 -17.32 20.44
N GLY A 59 -18.07 -16.14 20.91
CA GLY A 59 -17.46 -14.84 20.59
C GLY A 59 -16.04 -14.60 21.09
N SER A 60 -15.06 -15.33 20.57
CA SER A 60 -13.65 -14.92 20.61
C SER A 60 -13.31 -14.21 19.31
N SER A 61 -13.21 -12.88 19.34
CA SER A 61 -12.69 -12.12 18.20
C SER A 61 -11.25 -12.56 17.94
N VAL A 62 -10.99 -13.17 16.77
CA VAL A 62 -9.62 -13.54 16.37
C VAL A 62 -8.82 -12.24 16.17
N VAL A 63 -7.79 -12.04 16.99
CA VAL A 63 -6.90 -10.87 16.89
C VAL A 63 -5.77 -11.19 15.91
N VAL A 64 -5.72 -10.46 14.79
CA VAL A 64 -4.68 -10.61 13.77
C VAL A 64 -3.35 -10.03 14.29
N PRO A 65 -2.24 -10.79 14.35
CA PRO A 65 -0.96 -10.27 14.81
C PRO A 65 -0.42 -9.13 13.94
N ARG A 66 0.39 -8.25 14.53
CA ARG A 66 0.98 -7.06 13.88
C ARG A 66 1.55 -7.34 12.49
N ASN A 67 2.39 -8.36 12.36
CA ASN A 67 3.09 -8.61 11.09
C ASN A 67 2.11 -9.04 9.99
N PHE A 68 1.09 -9.84 10.30
CA PHE A 68 0.05 -10.19 9.34
C PHE A 68 -0.78 -8.97 8.93
N ARG A 69 -1.08 -8.07 9.88
CA ARG A 69 -1.73 -6.79 9.58
C ARG A 69 -0.90 -5.94 8.61
N LEU A 70 0.41 -5.83 8.84
CA LEU A 70 1.30 -5.04 7.98
C LEU A 70 1.49 -5.69 6.60
N LEU A 71 1.53 -7.02 6.51
CA LEU A 71 1.54 -7.74 5.24
C LEU A 71 0.26 -7.53 4.44
N GLU A 72 -0.90 -7.58 5.10
CA GLU A 72 -2.20 -7.26 4.48
C GLU A 72 -2.22 -5.82 3.95
N GLU A 73 -1.72 -4.86 4.73
CA GLU A 73 -1.61 -3.47 4.28
C GLU A 73 -0.63 -3.32 3.11
N LEU A 74 0.52 -4.02 3.11
CA LEU A 74 1.47 -4.04 2.00
C LEU A 74 0.82 -4.53 0.70
N GLU A 75 0.16 -5.69 0.75
CA GLU A 75 -0.50 -6.28 -0.41
C GLU A 75 -1.57 -5.34 -0.99
N ARG A 76 -2.29 -4.62 -0.12
CA ARG A 76 -3.26 -3.61 -0.54
C ARG A 76 -2.59 -2.39 -1.17
N GLY A 77 -1.45 -1.95 -0.63
CA GLY A 77 -0.64 -0.87 -1.20
C GLY A 77 -0.15 -1.20 -2.61
N GLU A 78 0.29 -2.44 -2.86
CA GLU A 78 0.79 -2.91 -4.16
C GLU A 78 -0.32 -3.04 -5.22
N LYS A 79 -1.55 -3.36 -4.81
CA LYS A 79 -2.71 -3.43 -5.71
C LYS A 79 -3.25 -2.05 -6.11
N GLY A 80 -2.83 -0.99 -5.40
CA GLY A 80 -3.37 0.35 -5.55
C GLY A 80 -4.62 0.56 -4.68
N ILE A 81 -4.85 1.82 -4.33
CA ILE A 81 -5.83 2.23 -3.33
C ILE A 81 -6.82 3.20 -3.95
N GLY A 82 -8.11 2.90 -3.80
CA GLY A 82 -9.20 3.80 -4.19
C GLY A 82 -9.07 4.32 -5.62
N ASP A 83 -9.01 5.64 -5.75
CA ASP A 83 -8.88 6.38 -7.02
C ASP A 83 -7.41 6.62 -7.44
N GLY A 84 -6.44 6.04 -6.73
CA GLY A 84 -5.00 6.18 -7.01
C GLY A 84 -4.40 7.51 -6.53
N THR A 85 -5.16 8.36 -5.83
CA THR A 85 -4.67 9.66 -5.34
C THR A 85 -3.95 9.57 -4.00
N VAL A 86 -4.06 8.42 -3.33
CA VAL A 86 -3.28 8.08 -2.13
C VAL A 86 -2.60 6.75 -2.37
N SER A 87 -1.35 6.62 -1.92
CA SER A 87 -0.61 5.37 -1.99
C SER A 87 0.34 5.25 -0.80
N TYR A 88 0.75 4.04 -0.48
CA TYR A 88 1.82 3.80 0.48
C TYR A 88 2.58 2.51 0.15
N GLY A 89 3.82 2.43 0.62
CA GLY A 89 4.67 1.25 0.48
C GLY A 89 5.79 1.26 1.53
N MET A 90 6.49 0.14 1.65
CA MET A 90 7.65 0.04 2.54
C MET A 90 8.76 0.98 2.06
N ASP A 91 9.40 1.64 3.01
CA ASP A 91 10.53 2.53 2.73
C ASP A 91 11.83 1.75 2.46
N ASP A 92 11.97 0.63 3.14
CA ASP A 92 13.09 -0.31 3.01
C ASP A 92 12.51 -1.72 2.88
N GLY A 93 12.66 -2.33 1.70
CA GLY A 93 12.16 -3.67 1.40
C GLY A 93 12.86 -4.78 2.20
N ASP A 94 14.02 -4.50 2.78
CA ASP A 94 14.77 -5.45 3.60
C ASP A 94 14.38 -5.38 5.10
N ASP A 95 13.57 -4.39 5.52
CA ASP A 95 13.09 -4.29 6.89
C ASP A 95 12.03 -5.37 7.18
N ILE A 96 12.50 -6.49 7.71
CA ILE A 96 11.67 -7.62 8.15
C ILE A 96 10.60 -7.24 9.19
N TYR A 97 10.78 -6.13 9.91
CA TYR A 97 9.81 -5.67 10.89
C TYR A 97 8.77 -4.72 10.29
N MET A 98 8.93 -4.32 9.02
CA MET A 98 8.02 -3.46 8.27
C MET A 98 7.62 -2.20 9.05
N ARG A 99 8.61 -1.51 9.63
CA ARG A 99 8.37 -0.35 10.50
C ARG A 99 8.26 0.94 9.72
N SER A 100 9.07 1.10 8.69
CA SER A 100 9.18 2.36 7.93
C SER A 100 8.41 2.28 6.63
N TRP A 101 7.50 3.24 6.43
CA TRP A 101 6.63 3.33 5.26
C TRP A 101 6.68 4.72 4.67
N THR A 102 6.61 4.79 3.35
CA THR A 102 6.42 6.03 2.60
C THR A 102 4.98 6.10 2.11
N GLY A 103 4.28 7.17 2.48
CA GLY A 103 2.96 7.51 1.98
C GLY A 103 3.03 8.64 0.96
N THR A 104 2.13 8.63 -0.02
CA THR A 104 1.97 9.69 -1.01
C THR A 104 0.52 10.17 -1.05
N ILE A 105 0.32 11.48 -1.10
CA ILE A 105 -0.97 12.12 -1.32
C ILE A 105 -0.84 13.05 -2.52
N ILE A 106 -1.66 12.83 -3.55
CA ILE A 106 -1.89 13.78 -4.62
C ILE A 106 -2.90 14.82 -4.12
N GLY A 107 -2.48 16.08 -4.15
CA GLY A 107 -3.25 17.19 -3.60
C GLY A 107 -4.62 17.33 -4.27
N PRO A 108 -5.69 17.52 -3.49
CA PRO A 108 -7.05 17.55 -4.01
C PRO A 108 -7.32 18.75 -4.91
N HIS A 109 -8.16 18.55 -5.93
CA HIS A 109 -8.66 19.59 -6.82
C HIS A 109 -9.39 20.71 -6.07
N ASN A 110 -9.42 21.90 -6.66
CA ASN A 110 -10.09 23.09 -6.13
C ASN A 110 -9.54 23.54 -4.77
N THR A 111 -8.26 23.26 -4.50
CA THR A 111 -7.53 23.72 -3.32
C THR A 111 -6.16 24.26 -3.72
N VAL A 112 -5.50 24.97 -2.80
CA VAL A 112 -4.09 25.38 -2.95
C VAL A 112 -3.10 24.21 -3.09
N HIS A 113 -3.57 22.97 -2.85
CA HIS A 113 -2.80 21.75 -2.95
C HIS A 113 -2.90 21.10 -4.34
N GLU A 114 -3.80 21.56 -5.20
CA GLU A 114 -4.03 20.95 -6.52
C GLU A 114 -2.74 20.87 -7.35
N GLY A 115 -2.52 19.70 -7.96
CA GLY A 115 -1.34 19.41 -8.78
C GLY A 115 -0.06 19.07 -7.99
N ARG A 116 -0.06 19.22 -6.66
CA ARG A 116 1.11 18.92 -5.81
C ARG A 116 1.12 17.46 -5.37
N ILE A 117 2.32 16.91 -5.19
CA ILE A 117 2.53 15.57 -4.63
C ILE A 117 3.21 15.72 -3.26
N TYR A 118 2.57 15.18 -2.22
CA TYR A 118 3.09 15.20 -0.85
C TYR A 118 3.57 13.81 -0.45
N GLN A 119 4.84 13.72 -0.04
CA GLN A 119 5.41 12.52 0.56
C GLN A 119 5.35 12.62 2.08
N LEU A 120 5.06 11.48 2.71
CA LEU A 120 4.97 11.31 4.15
C LEU A 120 5.79 10.08 4.57
N LYS A 121 6.28 10.11 5.80
CA LYS A 121 6.85 8.96 6.49
C LYS A 121 5.89 8.50 7.58
N LEU A 122 5.56 7.22 7.56
CA LEU A 122 4.79 6.56 8.60
C LEU A 122 5.69 5.52 9.30
N PHE A 123 5.71 5.56 10.62
CA PHE A 123 6.49 4.64 11.42
C PHE A 123 5.57 3.79 12.30
N CYS A 124 5.45 2.52 11.93
CA CYS A 124 4.65 1.51 12.60
C CYS A 124 5.53 0.79 13.62
N ASP A 125 5.53 1.25 14.88
CA ASP A 125 6.33 0.64 15.93
C ASP A 125 5.82 -0.75 16.34
N LYS A 126 6.40 -1.34 17.40
CA LYS A 126 6.04 -2.68 17.88
C LYS A 126 4.60 -2.80 18.39
N ASP A 127 3.96 -1.69 18.78
CA ASP A 127 2.64 -1.65 19.37
C ASP A 127 1.55 -1.40 18.30
N TYR A 128 1.92 -1.12 17.04
CA TYR A 128 0.97 -1.10 15.92
C TYR A 128 0.32 -2.48 15.72
N PRO A 129 -1.00 -2.57 15.42
CA PRO A 129 -1.99 -1.50 15.28
C PRO A 129 -2.73 -1.16 16.58
N GLU A 130 -2.33 -1.66 17.74
CA GLU A 130 -2.97 -1.29 19.02
C GLU A 130 -2.75 0.20 19.34
N LYS A 131 -1.59 0.74 18.93
CA LYS A 131 -1.29 2.17 18.94
C LYS A 131 -1.16 2.71 17.51
N PRO A 132 -1.47 4.01 17.31
CA PRO A 132 -1.30 4.63 16.00
C PRO A 132 0.19 4.68 15.60
N PRO A 133 0.49 4.68 14.30
CA PRO A 133 1.83 4.95 13.82
C PRO A 133 2.19 6.42 14.05
N THR A 134 3.50 6.73 14.09
CA THR A 134 3.95 8.12 14.01
C THR A 134 3.91 8.57 12.56
N VAL A 135 3.38 9.77 12.30
CA VAL A 135 3.18 10.30 10.94
C VAL A 135 3.88 11.65 10.81
N ARG A 136 4.69 11.80 9.77
CA ARG A 136 5.39 13.05 9.44
C ARG A 136 5.33 13.30 7.95
N PHE A 137 5.06 14.54 7.57
CA PHE A 137 5.29 15.00 6.20
C PHE A 137 6.80 15.09 5.92
N HIS A 138 7.22 14.52 4.80
CA HIS A 138 8.54 14.76 4.24
C HIS A 138 8.52 16.02 3.37
N SER A 139 7.52 16.15 2.50
CA SER A 139 7.26 17.39 1.74
C SER A 139 6.73 18.49 2.65
N ARG A 140 7.24 19.72 2.52
CA ARG A 140 6.74 20.87 3.28
C ARG A 140 5.28 21.15 2.92
N ILE A 141 4.46 21.31 3.96
CA ILE A 141 3.05 21.63 3.85
C ILE A 141 2.68 22.62 4.96
N ASN A 142 1.79 23.55 4.63
CA ASN A 142 1.14 24.38 5.64
C ASN A 142 -0.28 23.86 5.88
N MET A 143 -0.49 23.18 7.01
CA MET A 143 -1.76 22.58 7.40
C MET A 143 -1.90 22.62 8.93
N THR A 144 -3.11 22.90 9.42
CA THR A 144 -3.36 23.16 10.86
C THR A 144 -2.97 22.03 11.82
N CYS A 145 -3.05 20.78 11.37
CA CYS A 145 -2.66 19.60 12.14
C CYS A 145 -1.21 19.16 11.95
N VAL A 146 -0.38 19.95 11.24
CA VAL A 146 1.04 19.63 10.97
C VAL A 146 1.94 20.65 11.65
N ASN A 147 2.98 20.18 12.33
CA ASN A 147 4.01 21.04 12.89
C ASN A 147 4.83 21.69 11.76
N HIS A 148 4.92 23.02 11.78
CA HIS A 148 5.56 23.82 10.73
C HIS A 148 7.10 23.73 10.68
N GLU A 149 7.74 23.21 11.72
CA GLU A 149 9.19 23.02 11.79
C GLU A 149 9.58 21.58 11.47
N THR A 150 8.83 20.60 11.98
CA THR A 150 9.22 19.18 11.93
C THR A 150 8.42 18.34 10.94
N GLY A 151 7.28 18.84 10.45
CA GLY A 151 6.36 18.10 9.59
C GLY A 151 5.56 17.00 10.32
N VAL A 152 5.74 16.83 11.63
CA VAL A 152 5.01 15.83 12.43
C VAL A 152 3.53 16.19 12.49
N VAL A 153 2.66 15.21 12.28
CA VAL A 153 1.21 15.36 12.43
C VAL A 153 0.86 15.32 13.92
N ASP A 154 0.20 16.37 14.41
CA ASP A 154 -0.23 16.50 15.80
C ASP A 154 -1.45 15.61 16.06
N SER A 155 -1.27 14.58 16.89
CA SER A 155 -2.31 13.61 17.20
C SER A 155 -3.55 14.24 17.85
N LYS A 156 -3.43 15.37 18.55
CA LYS A 156 -4.57 16.05 19.19
C LYS A 156 -5.42 16.82 18.19
N LYS A 157 -4.82 17.26 17.08
CA LYS A 157 -5.49 18.05 16.04
C LYS A 157 -6.02 17.20 14.90
N PHE A 158 -5.64 15.93 14.85
CA PHE A 158 -6.02 15.02 13.78
C PHE A 158 -6.81 13.83 14.33
N GLY A 159 -8.13 13.84 14.07
CA GLY A 159 -9.10 12.98 14.75
C GLY A 159 -8.83 11.48 14.66
N VAL A 160 -8.27 10.99 13.55
CA VAL A 160 -7.91 9.56 13.37
C VAL A 160 -6.82 9.12 14.33
N LEU A 161 -5.82 9.97 14.58
CA LEU A 161 -4.77 9.66 15.57
C LEU A 161 -5.24 9.92 17.00
N ALA A 162 -6.08 10.95 17.22
CA ALA A 162 -6.64 11.26 18.54
C ALA A 162 -7.51 10.11 19.09
N ASN A 163 -8.30 9.48 18.21
CA ASN A 163 -9.27 8.45 18.56
C ASN A 163 -8.91 7.12 17.88
N TRP A 164 -7.61 6.80 17.86
CA TRP A 164 -7.11 5.62 17.18
C TRP A 164 -7.83 4.35 17.64
N GLN A 165 -8.26 3.56 16.66
CA GLN A 165 -8.84 2.23 16.84
C GLN A 165 -8.03 1.25 16.01
N ARG A 166 -7.88 0.03 16.50
CA ARG A 166 -7.09 -1.03 15.87
C ARG A 166 -7.49 -1.29 14.40
N GLN A 167 -8.74 -1.01 14.06
CA GLN A 167 -9.29 -1.22 12.72
C GLN A 167 -8.76 -0.20 11.72
N TYR A 168 -8.29 0.97 12.17
CA TYR A 168 -7.67 1.95 11.29
C TYR A 168 -6.35 1.46 10.71
N THR A 169 -6.04 1.99 9.53
CA THR A 169 -4.91 1.62 8.68
C THR A 169 -4.12 2.85 8.25
N MET A 170 -2.97 2.64 7.61
CA MET A 170 -2.23 3.72 6.95
C MET A 170 -3.06 4.40 5.86
N GLU A 171 -3.91 3.65 5.16
CA GLU A 171 -4.86 4.20 4.19
C GLU A 171 -5.84 5.20 4.82
N ASP A 172 -6.39 4.88 5.99
CA ASP A 172 -7.33 5.75 6.70
C ASP A 172 -6.65 7.07 7.08
N ILE A 173 -5.39 6.99 7.52
CA ILE A 173 -4.57 8.17 7.84
C ILE A 173 -4.40 9.04 6.59
N LEU A 174 -3.92 8.48 5.49
CA LEU A 174 -3.65 9.24 4.26
C LEU A 174 -4.93 9.82 3.66
N THR A 175 -6.00 9.04 3.62
CA THR A 175 -7.31 9.48 3.13
C THR A 175 -7.87 10.61 3.99
N GLN A 176 -7.74 10.52 5.32
CA GLN A 176 -8.23 11.57 6.20
C GLN A 176 -7.34 12.82 6.18
N LEU A 177 -6.02 12.69 6.01
CA LEU A 177 -5.14 13.85 5.77
C LEU A 177 -5.50 14.55 4.46
N LYS A 178 -5.80 13.81 3.40
CA LYS A 178 -6.30 14.38 2.14
C LYS A 178 -7.62 15.11 2.34
N LYS A 179 -8.54 14.58 3.17
CA LYS A 179 -9.78 15.29 3.54
C LYS A 179 -9.48 16.58 4.32
N GLU A 180 -8.53 16.58 5.24
CA GLU A 180 -8.11 17.79 5.95
C GLU A 180 -7.59 18.87 4.99
N MET A 181 -6.90 18.51 3.90
CA MET A 181 -6.49 19.48 2.87
C MET A 181 -7.67 20.19 2.20
N THR A 182 -8.85 19.56 2.15
CA THR A 182 -10.09 20.15 1.60
C THR A 182 -10.89 20.95 2.63
N ALA A 183 -10.56 20.85 3.91
CA ALA A 183 -11.28 21.54 4.98
C ALA A 183 -11.21 23.06 4.81
N SER A 184 -12.26 23.77 5.23
CA SER A 184 -12.40 25.22 5.00
C SER A 184 -11.22 26.03 5.55
N HIS A 185 -10.65 25.60 6.68
CA HIS A 185 -9.50 26.23 7.33
C HIS A 185 -8.13 25.86 6.72
N ASN A 186 -8.04 24.84 5.87
CA ASN A 186 -6.78 24.41 5.25
C ASN A 186 -6.72 24.71 3.74
N ARG A 187 -7.83 24.56 3.01
CA ARG A 187 -7.87 24.57 1.52
C ARG A 187 -7.39 25.85 0.83
N LYS A 188 -7.21 26.94 1.59
CA LYS A 188 -6.75 28.27 1.12
C LYS A 188 -5.47 28.74 1.81
N LEU A 189 -4.84 27.93 2.67
CA LEU A 189 -3.61 28.33 3.37
C LEU A 189 -2.47 28.47 2.37
N VAL A 190 -1.74 29.59 2.44
CA VAL A 190 -0.56 29.81 1.60
C VAL A 190 0.44 28.69 1.85
N GLN A 191 0.78 27.96 0.79
CA GLN A 191 1.69 26.83 0.86
C GLN A 191 3.14 27.27 0.63
N PRO A 192 4.11 26.56 1.22
CA PRO A 192 5.53 26.70 0.87
C PRO A 192 5.77 26.43 -0.63
N PRO A 193 6.93 26.86 -1.17
CA PRO A 193 7.35 26.47 -2.52
C PRO A 193 7.36 24.95 -2.67
N GLU A 194 6.93 24.48 -3.84
CA GLU A 194 6.97 23.05 -4.16
C GLU A 194 8.41 22.53 -4.19
N GLY A 195 8.59 21.24 -3.91
CA GLY A 195 9.93 20.63 -3.83
C GLY A 195 10.74 21.03 -2.60
N THR A 196 10.11 21.67 -1.60
CA THR A 196 10.74 21.90 -0.30
C THR A 196 10.39 20.76 0.67
N PHE A 197 11.33 20.41 1.55
CA PHE A 197 11.22 19.28 2.47
C PHE A 197 11.50 19.71 3.92
N PHE A 198 11.03 18.90 4.88
CA PHE A 198 11.31 19.06 6.31
C PHE A 198 12.60 18.37 6.72
#